data_AF-A0A2N1UCK8-F1
#
_entry.id   AF-A0A2N1UCK8-F1
#
_cell.length_a   1.000
_cell.length_b   1.000
_cell.length_c   1.000
_cell.angle_alpha   90.00
_cell.angle_beta   90.00
_cell.angle_gamma   90.00
#
_symmetry.space_group_name_H-M   'P 1'
#
loop_
_entity.id
_entity.type
_entity.pdbx_description
1 polymer ?
#
loop_
_entity_poly.entity_id
_entity_poly.type
_entity_poly.pdbx_seq_one_letter_code
_entity_poly.pdbx_strand_id
1 'polypeptide(L)'
;MTSTLKLLICKNFSEEARRVLSDKHFADVELLVFPARCGRPPISPAEFDELAKAGAKNSSVQLFGSCCASELMNTPGSEKHCKVNYLQQCFHLTCSKSMVDELLKEGAYLLTPGWLACWPEKIKEMGFDRAMARDFFEQSVKKLVLLDTGISDDSYQQLKEFSEFVARPYHQIPVGLDFLQMMLGNTIEKWHANRLQAHLALSQKRVADYAMAMDFLGRLACLEIEQDPVATIKELFSMLFAPDKLEFISDTAHTAICEDHWESAKKNGFMLADSGDGFLLALHSHERFFGMLKIDRVMFPANLDNSLNLALSVAGVCGLALHNAAIAQDLKSEITEKARLIAELHQAIDEIKNLRGVIPICSYCKKIRNDEGAWDKLEDYLLEHSDAEFTHGMCPHCYEIEMKKMDDEE
;
A
#
# COMPACT_ATOMS: atom_id res chain seq x y z
N MET A 1 11.34 -7.70 -12.00
CA MET A 1 12.66 -8.37 -12.04
C MET A 1 12.48 -9.77 -11.50
N THR A 2 12.82 -10.80 -12.27
CA THR A 2 12.74 -12.20 -11.81
C THR A 2 13.86 -12.45 -10.80
N SER A 3 13.50 -12.51 -9.51
CA SER A 3 14.45 -12.87 -8.45
C SER A 3 14.80 -14.35 -8.58
N THR A 4 16.09 -14.66 -8.52
CA THR A 4 16.65 -16.02 -8.57
C THR A 4 17.05 -16.51 -7.18
N LEU A 5 17.05 -17.82 -6.98
CA LEU A 5 17.51 -18.46 -5.75
C LEU A 5 18.92 -19.04 -5.96
N LYS A 6 19.87 -18.65 -5.14
CA LYS A 6 21.22 -19.24 -5.12
C LYS A 6 21.29 -20.32 -4.04
N LEU A 7 21.65 -21.54 -4.43
CA LEU A 7 21.89 -22.65 -3.51
C LEU A 7 23.39 -22.91 -3.38
N LEU A 8 23.94 -22.70 -2.20
CA LEU A 8 25.34 -23.02 -1.89
C LEU A 8 25.43 -24.43 -1.33
N ILE A 9 26.14 -25.30 -2.04
CA ILE A 9 26.31 -26.72 -1.70
C ILE A 9 27.80 -27.09 -1.71
N CYS A 10 28.19 -27.97 -0.80
CA CYS A 10 29.55 -28.49 -0.69
C CYS A 10 29.96 -29.26 -1.95
N LYS A 11 31.23 -29.15 -2.35
CA LYS A 11 31.79 -29.85 -3.52
C LYS A 11 31.54 -31.37 -3.51
N ASN A 12 31.48 -32.01 -2.34
CA ASN A 12 31.22 -33.45 -2.22
C ASN A 12 29.79 -33.89 -2.62
N PHE A 13 28.88 -32.93 -2.81
CA PHE A 13 27.49 -33.16 -3.21
C PHE A 13 27.13 -32.35 -4.47
N SER A 14 28.12 -31.77 -5.17
CA SER A 14 27.84 -30.82 -6.26
C SER A 14 27.24 -31.49 -7.48
N GLU A 15 27.66 -32.71 -7.80
CA GLU A 15 27.14 -33.44 -8.96
C GLU A 15 25.73 -33.97 -8.67
N GLU A 16 25.48 -34.45 -7.45
CA GLU A 16 24.15 -34.78 -6.93
C GLU A 16 23.18 -33.61 -7.05
N ALA A 17 23.58 -32.45 -6.53
CA ALA A 17 22.77 -31.25 -6.62
C ALA A 17 22.55 -30.81 -8.07
N ARG A 18 23.60 -30.85 -8.92
CA ARG A 18 23.49 -30.48 -10.34
C ARG A 18 22.52 -31.39 -11.08
N ARG A 19 22.53 -32.69 -10.78
CA ARG A 19 21.60 -33.65 -11.39
C ARG A 19 20.16 -33.37 -10.98
N VAL A 20 19.91 -33.13 -9.68
CA VAL A 20 18.58 -32.79 -9.17
C VAL A 20 18.07 -31.48 -9.78
N LEU A 21 18.93 -30.46 -9.86
CA LEU A 21 18.58 -29.13 -10.37
C LEU A 21 18.55 -29.03 -11.90
N SER A 22 18.82 -30.12 -12.63
CA SER A 22 18.75 -30.13 -14.10
C SER A 22 17.31 -30.13 -14.65
N ASP A 23 16.31 -30.37 -13.79
CA ASP A 23 14.90 -30.27 -14.16
C ASP A 23 14.53 -28.82 -14.52
N LYS A 24 13.72 -28.65 -15.58
CA LYS A 24 13.19 -27.35 -15.99
C LYS A 24 12.37 -26.68 -14.90
N HIS A 25 11.80 -27.46 -13.98
CA HIS A 25 11.09 -26.96 -12.80
C HIS A 25 11.95 -26.05 -11.91
N PHE A 26 13.27 -26.20 -11.94
CA PHE A 26 14.23 -25.43 -11.13
C PHE A 26 14.98 -24.34 -11.92
N ALA A 27 14.43 -23.85 -13.03
CA ALA A 27 15.10 -22.89 -13.91
C ALA A 27 15.43 -21.53 -13.25
N ASP A 28 14.76 -21.16 -12.16
CA ASP A 28 15.04 -19.94 -11.40
C ASP A 28 16.02 -20.15 -10.22
N VAL A 29 16.72 -21.30 -10.22
CA VAL A 29 17.69 -21.70 -9.20
C VAL A 29 19.10 -21.78 -9.79
N GLU A 30 20.05 -21.12 -9.14
CA GLU A 30 21.48 -21.13 -9.46
C GLU A 30 22.24 -21.96 -8.41
N LEU A 31 22.98 -22.98 -8.85
CA LEU A 31 23.84 -23.78 -7.97
C LEU A 31 25.23 -23.15 -7.85
N LEU A 32 25.62 -22.81 -6.63
CA LEU A 32 26.96 -22.36 -6.28
C LEU A 32 27.65 -23.43 -5.43
N VAL A 33 28.94 -23.63 -5.67
CA VAL A 33 29.70 -24.72 -5.04
C VAL A 33 30.85 -24.16 -4.23
N PHE A 34 30.96 -24.57 -2.97
CA PHE A 34 32.09 -24.22 -2.11
C PHE A 34 33.00 -25.43 -1.85
N PRO A 35 34.30 -25.22 -1.56
CA PRO A 35 35.24 -26.30 -1.32
C PRO A 35 34.87 -27.21 -0.14
N ALA A 36 35.07 -28.52 -0.30
CA ALA A 36 34.80 -29.49 0.76
C ALA A 36 35.92 -29.47 1.83
N ARG A 37 35.72 -28.68 2.90
CA ARG A 37 36.68 -28.55 4.01
C ARG A 37 36.24 -29.20 5.33
N CYS A 38 35.05 -29.78 5.40
CA CYS A 38 34.50 -30.44 6.61
C CYS A 38 34.69 -29.63 7.91
N GLY A 39 34.62 -28.29 7.83
CA GLY A 39 34.82 -27.39 8.97
C GLY A 39 36.27 -27.05 9.31
N ARG A 40 37.24 -27.29 8.41
CA ARG A 40 38.68 -27.05 8.63
C ARG A 40 39.31 -26.16 7.55
N PRO A 41 39.19 -24.81 7.64
CA PRO A 41 38.30 -24.07 8.54
C PRO A 41 36.85 -24.03 8.01
N PRO A 42 35.88 -23.65 8.87
CA PRO A 42 34.52 -23.31 8.44
C PRO A 42 34.52 -22.17 7.39
N ILE A 43 33.36 -21.94 6.77
CA ILE A 43 33.17 -20.82 5.85
C ILE A 43 33.04 -19.55 6.69
N SER A 44 33.96 -18.61 6.47
CA SER A 44 33.91 -17.32 7.14
C SER A 44 32.80 -16.43 6.57
N PRO A 45 32.27 -15.45 7.32
CA PRO A 45 31.30 -14.49 6.80
C PRO A 45 31.78 -13.76 5.54
N ALA A 46 33.07 -13.40 5.46
CA ALA A 46 33.64 -12.72 4.31
C ALA A 46 33.66 -13.61 3.06
N GLU A 47 34.07 -14.87 3.19
CA GLU A 47 34.03 -15.85 2.11
C GLU A 47 32.60 -16.11 1.65
N PHE A 48 31.66 -16.19 2.60
CA PHE A 48 30.24 -16.34 2.27
C PHE A 48 29.71 -15.15 1.46
N ASP A 49 30.03 -13.92 1.85
CA ASP A 49 29.60 -12.72 1.13
C ASP A 49 30.16 -12.67 -0.31
N GLU A 50 31.40 -13.12 -0.51
CA GLU A 50 31.98 -13.26 -1.86
C GLU A 50 31.23 -14.30 -2.69
N LEU A 51 30.94 -15.47 -2.10
CA LEU A 51 30.16 -16.52 -2.75
C LEU A 51 28.72 -16.05 -3.04
N ALA A 52 28.10 -15.29 -2.15
CA ALA A 52 26.74 -14.77 -2.30
C ALA A 52 26.65 -13.69 -3.40
N LYS A 53 27.71 -12.87 -3.55
CA LYS A 53 27.82 -11.86 -4.62
C LYS A 53 28.08 -12.48 -5.99
N ALA A 54 28.68 -13.66 -6.06
CA ALA A 54 28.85 -14.38 -7.33
C ALA A 54 27.48 -14.69 -7.96
N GLY A 55 27.31 -14.45 -9.27
CA GLY A 55 26.06 -14.72 -10.00
C GLY A 55 25.10 -13.52 -10.13
N ALA A 56 23.80 -13.78 -10.28
CA ALA A 56 22.80 -12.75 -10.62
C ALA A 56 22.55 -11.72 -9.50
N LYS A 57 22.24 -10.47 -9.88
CA LYS A 57 21.85 -9.38 -8.95
C LYS A 57 20.42 -9.61 -8.44
N ASN A 58 20.16 -9.26 -7.17
CA ASN A 58 18.85 -9.37 -6.51
C ASN A 58 18.37 -10.83 -6.26
N SER A 59 19.28 -11.65 -5.73
CA SER A 59 19.07 -13.08 -5.47
C SER A 59 18.91 -13.38 -3.98
N SER A 60 18.01 -14.31 -3.64
CA SER A 60 17.99 -14.92 -2.30
C SER A 60 19.09 -15.98 -2.23
N VAL A 61 19.82 -16.06 -1.12
CA VAL A 61 20.91 -17.03 -0.95
C VAL A 61 20.57 -18.03 0.16
N GLN A 62 20.70 -19.32 -0.15
CA GLN A 62 20.54 -20.39 0.84
C GLN A 62 21.73 -21.32 0.83
N LEU A 63 22.23 -21.65 2.00
CA LEU A 63 23.37 -22.56 2.18
C LEU A 63 22.92 -23.85 2.84
N PHE A 64 23.36 -25.00 2.30
CA PHE A 64 23.24 -26.29 2.97
C PHE A 64 24.59 -26.68 3.55
N GLY A 65 24.65 -26.85 4.87
CA GLY A 65 25.93 -27.10 5.53
C GLY A 65 25.77 -27.62 6.94
N SER A 66 26.82 -28.29 7.41
CA SER A 66 26.93 -28.80 8.77
C SER A 66 28.03 -28.01 9.50
N CYS A 67 29.07 -28.68 9.99
CA CYS A 67 30.25 -28.08 10.59
C CYS A 67 30.92 -27.01 9.72
N CYS A 68 30.82 -27.10 8.39
CA CYS A 68 31.34 -26.06 7.48
C CYS A 68 30.63 -24.70 7.61
N ALA A 69 29.41 -24.66 8.16
CA ALA A 69 28.61 -23.46 8.32
C ALA A 69 28.55 -22.96 9.79
N SER A 70 29.34 -23.53 10.70
CA SER A 70 29.26 -23.25 12.13
C SER A 70 29.54 -21.79 12.49
N GLU A 71 30.42 -21.12 11.75
CA GLU A 71 30.75 -19.70 11.99
C GLU A 71 29.61 -18.77 11.53
N LEU A 72 28.92 -19.12 10.45
CA LEU A 72 27.77 -18.36 9.91
C LEU A 72 26.55 -18.41 10.85
N MET A 73 26.35 -19.54 11.53
CA MET A 73 25.29 -19.73 12.53
C MET A 73 25.48 -18.84 13.77
N ASN A 74 26.73 -18.51 14.11
CA ASN A 74 27.08 -17.77 15.32
C ASN A 74 27.24 -16.26 15.08
N THR A 75 26.98 -15.78 13.85
CA THR A 75 27.17 -14.38 13.47
C THR A 75 25.82 -13.64 13.46
N PRO A 76 25.58 -12.66 14.37
CA PRO A 76 24.33 -11.90 14.42
C PRO A 76 24.10 -11.12 13.12
N GLY A 77 22.89 -11.21 12.54
CA GLY A 77 22.49 -10.43 11.35
C GLY A 77 22.68 -11.13 10.00
N SER A 78 23.28 -12.33 9.97
CA SER A 78 23.42 -13.14 8.75
C SER A 78 22.08 -13.54 8.12
N GLU A 79 21.01 -13.60 8.91
CA GLU A 79 19.64 -13.97 8.50
C GLU A 79 18.98 -12.98 7.54
N LYS A 80 19.42 -11.70 7.50
CA LYS A 80 18.76 -10.66 6.70
C LYS A 80 18.97 -10.80 5.19
N HIS A 81 20.01 -11.53 4.77
CA HIS A 81 20.35 -11.73 3.36
C HIS A 81 20.66 -13.18 2.99
N CYS A 82 20.65 -14.10 3.97
CA CYS A 82 21.01 -15.50 3.80
C CYS A 82 20.18 -16.39 4.72
N LYS A 83 19.80 -17.58 4.24
CA LYS A 83 19.26 -18.65 5.08
C LYS A 83 20.20 -19.85 5.10
N VAL A 84 20.70 -20.19 6.28
CA VAL A 84 21.50 -21.40 6.50
C VAL A 84 20.57 -22.57 6.86
N ASN A 85 20.47 -23.54 5.95
CA ASN A 85 19.83 -24.82 6.21
C ASN A 85 20.85 -25.74 6.91
N TYR A 86 20.95 -25.58 8.23
CA TYR A 86 21.92 -26.31 9.04
C TYR A 86 21.56 -27.79 9.16
N LEU A 87 22.56 -28.63 8.94
CA LEU A 87 22.48 -30.08 9.02
C LEU A 87 23.36 -30.58 10.16
N GLN A 88 22.85 -31.47 11.01
CA GLN A 88 23.69 -32.12 12.02
C GLN A 88 24.79 -32.99 11.40
N GLN A 89 24.52 -33.60 10.24
CA GLN A 89 25.49 -34.34 9.43
C GLN A 89 25.24 -34.02 7.97
N CYS A 90 26.31 -33.87 7.17
CA CYS A 90 26.17 -33.63 5.72
C CYS A 90 25.42 -34.76 5.01
N PHE A 91 25.51 -35.99 5.51
CA PHE A 91 24.83 -37.18 4.97
C PHE A 91 23.30 -37.12 5.10
N HIS A 92 22.75 -36.18 5.88
CA HIS A 92 21.33 -35.88 5.87
C HIS A 92 20.86 -35.26 4.54
N LEU A 93 21.78 -34.97 3.60
CA LEU A 93 21.44 -34.62 2.22
C LEU A 93 20.94 -35.79 1.39
N THR A 94 21.41 -37.00 1.68
CA THR A 94 21.15 -38.19 0.87
C THR A 94 20.31 -39.23 1.60
N CYS A 95 20.22 -39.17 2.93
CA CYS A 95 19.57 -40.17 3.76
C CYS A 95 18.79 -39.57 4.93
N SER A 96 17.86 -40.36 5.48
CA SER A 96 17.17 -40.01 6.72
C SER A 96 18.14 -39.94 7.91
N LYS A 97 17.81 -39.09 8.89
CA LYS A 97 18.57 -38.96 10.13
C LYS A 97 18.74 -40.30 10.87
N SER A 98 17.67 -41.10 10.96
CA SER A 98 17.72 -42.38 11.66
C SER A 98 18.72 -43.36 11.05
N MET A 99 18.81 -43.42 9.72
CA MET A 99 19.78 -44.27 9.03
C MET A 99 21.22 -43.79 9.28
N VAL A 100 21.46 -42.49 9.16
CA VAL A 100 22.80 -41.91 9.40
C VAL A 100 23.24 -42.16 10.85
N ASP A 101 22.37 -41.87 11.82
CA ASP A 101 22.66 -42.05 13.25
C ASP A 101 22.96 -43.52 13.58
N GLU A 102 22.21 -44.48 12.99
CA GLU A 102 22.44 -45.91 13.24
C GLU A 102 23.77 -46.39 12.65
N LEU A 103 24.07 -46.01 11.40
CA LEU A 103 25.35 -46.36 10.78
C LEU A 103 26.54 -45.79 11.56
N LEU A 104 26.43 -44.55 12.04
CA LEU A 104 27.48 -43.93 12.87
C LEU A 104 27.65 -44.67 14.21
N LYS A 105 26.56 -45.08 14.87
CA LYS A 105 26.61 -45.91 16.11
C LYS A 105 27.28 -47.26 15.87
N GLU A 106 27.06 -47.87 14.72
CA GLU A 106 27.74 -49.10 14.31
C GLU A 106 29.25 -48.90 14.02
N GLY A 107 29.76 -47.66 14.10
CA GLY A 107 31.16 -47.33 13.82
C GLY A 107 31.47 -47.24 12.33
N ALA A 108 30.47 -46.93 11.50
CA ALA A 108 30.68 -46.72 10.07
C ALA A 108 31.31 -45.34 9.80
N TYR A 109 32.26 -45.31 8.86
CA TYR A 109 32.70 -44.08 8.22
C TYR A 109 31.93 -43.90 6.92
N LEU A 110 31.06 -42.89 6.90
CA LEU A 110 30.17 -42.63 5.78
C LEU A 110 30.90 -41.91 4.64
N LEU A 111 30.62 -42.34 3.43
CA LEU A 111 31.25 -41.87 2.19
C LEU A 111 30.18 -41.53 1.16
N THR A 112 30.46 -40.55 0.31
CA THR A 112 29.65 -40.22 -0.88
C THR A 112 30.49 -40.37 -2.14
N PRO A 113 29.86 -40.53 -3.32
CA PRO A 113 30.58 -40.53 -4.59
C PRO A 113 31.51 -39.33 -4.77
N GLY A 114 31.02 -38.12 -4.48
CA GLY A 114 31.84 -36.90 -4.58
C GLY A 114 33.04 -36.86 -3.62
N TRP A 115 32.95 -37.49 -2.44
CA TRP A 115 34.11 -37.61 -1.54
C TRP A 115 35.10 -38.65 -2.06
N LEU A 116 34.60 -39.81 -2.51
CA LEU A 116 35.43 -40.89 -3.06
C LEU A 116 36.18 -40.46 -4.32
N ALA A 117 35.57 -39.67 -5.19
CA ALA A 117 36.22 -39.18 -6.41
C ALA A 117 37.49 -38.35 -6.13
N CYS A 118 37.66 -37.82 -4.92
CA CYS A 118 38.84 -37.06 -4.51
C CYS A 118 39.47 -37.59 -3.21
N TRP A 119 39.28 -38.88 -2.88
CA TRP A 119 39.79 -39.45 -1.64
C TRP A 119 41.32 -39.36 -1.49
N PRO A 120 42.15 -39.55 -2.55
CA PRO A 120 43.60 -39.46 -2.42
C PRO A 120 44.06 -38.06 -1.99
N GLU A 121 43.48 -37.02 -2.58
CA GLU A 121 43.74 -35.62 -2.20
C GLU A 121 43.31 -35.36 -0.76
N LYS A 122 42.16 -35.90 -0.33
CA LYS A 122 41.67 -35.73 1.05
C LYS A 122 42.59 -36.36 2.08
N ILE A 123 43.13 -37.55 1.82
CA ILE A 123 44.12 -38.18 2.70
C ILE A 123 45.40 -37.34 2.79
N LYS A 124 45.85 -36.79 1.66
CA LYS A 124 47.00 -35.89 1.63
C LYS A 124 46.76 -34.59 2.40
N GLU A 125 45.57 -33.99 2.27
CA GLU A 125 45.16 -32.79 3.02
C GLU A 125 45.10 -33.05 4.53
N MET A 126 44.77 -34.27 4.96
CA MET A 126 44.85 -34.68 6.37
C MET A 126 46.30 -34.85 6.86
N GLY A 127 47.28 -34.81 5.95
CA GLY A 127 48.69 -35.00 6.27
C GLY A 127 49.06 -36.45 6.55
N PHE A 128 48.24 -37.41 6.08
CA PHE A 128 48.47 -38.83 6.33
C PHE A 128 49.21 -39.48 5.17
N ASP A 129 50.23 -40.27 5.50
CA ASP A 129 50.70 -41.34 4.63
C ASP A 129 49.82 -42.60 4.79
N ARG A 130 50.16 -43.68 4.07
CA ARG A 130 49.38 -44.92 4.12
C ARG A 130 49.38 -45.57 5.50
N ALA A 131 50.49 -45.51 6.24
CA ALA A 131 50.58 -46.13 7.56
C ALA A 131 49.74 -45.33 8.57
N MET A 132 49.89 -44.01 8.58
CA MET A 132 49.11 -43.11 9.43
C MET A 132 47.60 -43.22 9.14
N ALA A 133 47.22 -43.31 7.87
CA ALA A 133 45.82 -43.50 7.50
C ALA A 133 45.30 -44.84 8.04
N ARG A 134 46.04 -45.94 7.88
CA ARG A 134 45.62 -47.25 8.42
C ARG A 134 45.43 -47.20 9.94
N ASP A 135 46.41 -46.66 10.66
CA ASP A 135 46.35 -46.56 12.13
C ASP A 135 45.16 -45.69 12.58
N PHE A 136 44.95 -44.54 11.93
CA PHE A 136 43.85 -43.64 12.24
C PHE A 136 42.47 -44.29 12.03
N PHE A 137 42.28 -44.91 10.86
CA PHE A 137 41.01 -45.55 10.51
C PHE A 137 40.79 -46.84 11.32
N GLU A 138 41.83 -47.60 11.67
CA GLU A 138 41.70 -48.79 12.52
C GLU A 138 41.19 -48.45 13.93
N GLN A 139 41.68 -47.36 14.52
CA GLN A 139 41.30 -46.96 15.88
C GLN A 139 39.86 -46.40 15.96
N SER A 140 39.37 -45.80 14.87
CA SER A 140 38.14 -44.99 14.90
C SER A 140 37.01 -45.54 14.05
N VAL A 141 37.28 -46.48 13.13
CA VAL A 141 36.34 -46.92 12.10
C VAL A 141 36.27 -48.45 12.04
N LYS A 142 35.07 -49.00 12.22
CA LYS A 142 34.81 -50.44 12.09
C LYS A 142 34.58 -50.86 10.63
N LYS A 143 33.92 -50.01 9.84
CA LYS A 143 33.62 -50.26 8.42
C LYS A 143 33.46 -48.96 7.63
N LEU A 144 33.74 -49.01 6.33
CA LEU A 144 33.43 -47.96 5.37
C LEU A 144 32.05 -48.19 4.79
N VAL A 145 31.22 -47.15 4.69
CA VAL A 145 29.89 -47.27 4.07
C VAL A 145 29.72 -46.19 3.02
N LEU A 146 29.63 -46.61 1.76
CA LEU A 146 29.27 -45.74 0.65
C LEU A 146 27.74 -45.59 0.61
N LEU A 147 27.28 -44.37 0.73
CA LEU A 147 25.91 -43.97 0.42
C LEU A 147 25.86 -43.66 -1.09
N ASP A 148 25.51 -44.68 -1.88
CA ASP A 148 25.57 -44.61 -3.33
C ASP A 148 24.36 -43.90 -3.93
N THR A 149 24.60 -42.75 -4.54
CA THR A 149 23.59 -41.91 -5.18
C THR A 149 23.29 -42.34 -6.62
N GLY A 150 24.08 -43.27 -7.18
CA GLY A 150 23.95 -43.75 -8.55
C GLY A 150 24.42 -42.75 -9.61
N ILE A 151 25.20 -41.73 -9.23
CA ILE A 151 25.70 -40.70 -10.16
C ILE A 151 26.99 -41.08 -10.88
N SER A 152 27.82 -41.89 -10.25
CA SER A 152 29.12 -42.27 -10.80
C SER A 152 29.27 -43.79 -10.77
N ASP A 153 29.50 -44.37 -11.95
CA ASP A 153 29.76 -45.80 -12.14
C ASP A 153 31.08 -46.24 -11.49
N ASP A 154 32.03 -45.31 -11.30
CA ASP A 154 33.34 -45.58 -10.71
C ASP A 154 33.31 -45.63 -9.17
N SER A 155 32.22 -45.22 -8.53
CA SER A 155 32.13 -45.09 -7.06
C SER A 155 32.45 -46.40 -6.34
N TYR A 156 32.03 -47.54 -6.91
CA TYR A 156 32.31 -48.86 -6.33
C TYR A 156 33.80 -49.22 -6.40
N GLN A 157 34.44 -48.94 -7.54
CA GLN A 157 35.86 -49.21 -7.73
C GLN A 157 36.71 -48.31 -6.82
N GLN A 158 36.36 -47.03 -6.70
CA GLN A 158 37.01 -46.09 -5.78
C GLN A 158 36.84 -46.50 -4.31
N LEU A 159 35.67 -47.01 -3.92
CA LEU A 159 35.44 -47.54 -2.57
C LEU A 159 36.36 -48.73 -2.27
N LYS A 160 36.51 -49.64 -3.24
CA LYS A 160 37.39 -50.80 -3.11
C LYS A 160 38.85 -50.37 -2.95
N GLU A 161 39.33 -49.46 -3.79
CA GLU A 161 40.69 -48.92 -3.71
C GLU A 161 40.96 -48.23 -2.37
N PHE A 162 40.02 -47.40 -1.91
CA PHE A 162 40.13 -46.73 -0.63
C PHE A 162 40.13 -47.74 0.54
N SER A 163 39.26 -48.75 0.49
CA SER A 163 39.23 -49.83 1.47
C SER A 163 40.55 -50.59 1.55
N GLU A 164 41.16 -50.95 0.42
CA GLU A 164 42.48 -51.60 0.37
C GLU A 164 43.61 -50.68 0.87
N PHE A 165 43.47 -49.38 0.64
CA PHE A 165 44.40 -48.37 1.16
C PHE A 165 44.38 -48.31 2.69
N VAL A 166 43.20 -48.15 3.31
CA VAL A 166 43.04 -48.04 4.79
C VAL A 166 42.86 -49.37 5.51
N ALA A 167 42.80 -50.49 4.77
CA ALA A 167 42.64 -51.84 5.30
C ALA A 167 41.37 -52.04 6.16
N ARG A 168 40.24 -51.44 5.79
CA ARG A 168 38.93 -51.56 6.49
C ARG A 168 37.85 -52.20 5.63
N PRO A 169 36.97 -53.05 6.19
CA PRO A 169 35.87 -53.62 5.42
C PRO A 169 34.94 -52.53 4.91
N TYR A 170 34.30 -52.75 3.77
CA TYR A 170 33.40 -51.79 3.15
C TYR A 170 32.03 -52.39 2.86
N HIS A 171 31.03 -51.52 2.75
CA HIS A 171 29.68 -51.84 2.35
C HIS A 171 29.12 -50.70 1.50
N GLN A 172 28.23 -51.02 0.56
CA GLN A 172 27.53 -50.05 -0.28
C GLN A 172 26.04 -50.12 0.04
N ILE A 173 25.43 -48.96 0.24
CA ILE A 173 23.99 -48.81 0.43
C ILE A 173 23.49 -47.93 -0.73
N PRO A 174 22.64 -48.46 -1.63
CA PRO A 174 22.02 -47.62 -2.65
C PRO A 174 21.00 -46.70 -2.00
N VAL A 175 21.19 -45.40 -2.15
CA VAL A 175 20.34 -44.34 -1.58
C VAL A 175 19.68 -43.49 -2.67
N GLY A 176 20.25 -43.48 -3.87
CA GLY A 176 19.73 -42.73 -5.01
C GLY A 176 19.72 -41.22 -4.78
N LEU A 177 18.85 -40.52 -5.51
CA LEU A 177 18.71 -39.06 -5.44
C LEU A 177 17.37 -38.60 -4.85
N ASP A 178 16.43 -39.52 -4.58
CA ASP A 178 15.06 -39.17 -4.18
C ASP A 178 15.01 -38.30 -2.92
N PHE A 179 15.85 -38.62 -1.93
CA PHE A 179 15.90 -37.85 -0.69
C PHE A 179 16.44 -36.42 -0.92
N LEU A 180 17.49 -36.29 -1.73
CA LEU A 180 18.06 -34.99 -2.08
C LEU A 180 17.07 -34.17 -2.91
N GLN A 181 16.40 -34.80 -3.86
CA GLN A 181 15.36 -34.19 -4.69
C GLN A 181 14.21 -33.67 -3.82
N MET A 182 13.72 -34.48 -2.88
CA MET A 182 12.70 -34.07 -1.93
C MET A 182 13.17 -32.89 -1.07
N MET A 183 14.42 -32.92 -0.56
CA MET A 183 14.92 -31.86 0.31
C MET A 183 15.10 -30.53 -0.42
N LEU A 184 15.80 -30.56 -1.56
CA LEU A 184 16.02 -29.35 -2.37
C LEU A 184 14.69 -28.84 -2.92
N GLY A 185 13.85 -29.73 -3.45
CA GLY A 185 12.51 -29.41 -3.94
C GLY A 185 11.67 -28.71 -2.88
N ASN A 186 11.48 -29.30 -1.70
CA ASN A 186 10.73 -28.69 -0.60
C ASN A 186 11.29 -27.31 -0.19
N THR A 187 12.61 -27.13 -0.25
CA THR A 187 13.24 -25.85 0.09
C THR A 187 12.97 -24.78 -0.96
N ILE A 188 13.04 -25.15 -2.24
CA ILE A 188 12.75 -24.28 -3.37
C ILE A 188 11.26 -23.92 -3.40
N GLU A 189 10.37 -24.90 -3.22
CA GLU A 189 8.91 -24.68 -3.15
C GLU A 189 8.52 -23.73 -2.01
N LYS A 190 9.13 -23.89 -0.83
CA LYS A 190 8.93 -22.94 0.27
C LYS A 190 9.38 -21.52 -0.09
N TRP A 191 10.47 -21.39 -0.83
CA TRP A 191 10.92 -20.09 -1.31
C TRP A 191 9.96 -19.48 -2.35
N HIS A 192 9.46 -20.27 -3.30
CA HIS A 192 8.43 -19.85 -4.25
C HIS A 192 7.14 -19.40 -3.53
N ALA A 193 6.66 -20.19 -2.57
CA ALA A 193 5.46 -19.90 -1.78
C ALA A 193 5.62 -18.59 -0.99
N ASN A 194 6.75 -18.40 -0.30
CA ASN A 194 7.03 -17.17 0.45
C ASN A 194 7.07 -15.94 -0.47
N ARG A 195 7.66 -16.06 -1.67
CA ARG A 195 7.69 -14.98 -2.67
C ARG A 195 6.29 -14.61 -3.15
N LEU A 196 5.46 -15.61 -3.47
CA LEU A 196 4.07 -15.40 -3.88
C LEU A 196 3.24 -14.77 -2.75
N GLN A 197 3.41 -15.23 -1.52
CA GLN A 197 2.72 -14.66 -0.35
C GLN A 197 3.13 -13.20 -0.10
N ALA A 198 4.41 -12.86 -0.23
CA ALA A 198 4.88 -11.48 -0.11
C ALA A 198 4.27 -10.57 -1.19
N HIS A 199 4.20 -11.04 -2.44
CA HIS A 199 3.54 -10.31 -3.53
C HIS A 199 2.03 -10.15 -3.28
N LEU A 200 1.36 -11.21 -2.80
CA LEU A 200 -0.06 -11.18 -2.47
C LEU A 200 -0.34 -10.18 -1.35
N ALA A 201 0.45 -10.19 -0.28
CA ALA A 201 0.31 -9.26 0.84
C ALA A 201 0.45 -7.79 0.39
N LEU A 202 1.45 -7.51 -0.47
CA LEU A 202 1.62 -6.18 -1.08
C LEU A 202 0.41 -5.78 -1.94
N SER A 203 -0.13 -6.73 -2.73
CA SER A 203 -1.31 -6.48 -3.55
C SER A 203 -2.57 -6.25 -2.73
N GLN A 204 -2.79 -7.06 -1.69
CA GLN A 204 -3.91 -6.91 -0.75
C GLN A 204 -3.86 -5.57 -0.04
N LYS A 205 -2.67 -5.15 0.38
CA LYS A 205 -2.45 -3.83 0.96
C LYS A 205 -2.90 -2.72 0.01
N ARG A 206 -2.48 -2.75 -1.26
CA ARG A 206 -2.92 -1.76 -2.27
C ARG A 206 -4.43 -1.74 -2.45
N VAL A 207 -5.08 -2.91 -2.48
CA VAL A 207 -6.54 -2.99 -2.58
C VAL A 207 -7.23 -2.36 -1.36
N ALA A 208 -6.71 -2.61 -0.16
CA ALA A 208 -7.20 -1.96 1.06
C ALA A 208 -7.01 -0.44 1.01
N ASP A 209 -5.83 0.03 0.59
CA ASP A 209 -5.54 1.46 0.41
C ASP A 209 -6.54 2.11 -0.56
N TYR A 210 -6.82 1.47 -1.71
CA TYR A 210 -7.82 1.97 -2.66
C TYR A 210 -9.25 1.94 -2.13
N ALA A 211 -9.64 0.90 -1.39
CA ALA A 211 -10.96 0.84 -0.77
C ALA A 211 -11.15 1.96 0.27
N MET A 212 -10.12 2.22 1.08
CA MET A 212 -10.09 3.34 2.02
C MET A 212 -10.22 4.68 1.31
N ALA A 213 -9.49 4.89 0.21
CA ALA A 213 -9.63 6.10 -0.60
C ALA A 213 -11.06 6.25 -1.18
N MET A 214 -11.70 5.17 -1.63
CA MET A 214 -13.07 5.21 -2.14
C MET A 214 -14.11 5.53 -1.06
N ASP A 215 -14.01 4.98 0.15
CA ASP A 215 -14.87 5.36 1.28
C ASP A 215 -14.70 6.85 1.61
N PHE A 216 -13.46 7.32 1.62
CA PHE A 216 -13.11 8.70 1.85
C PHE A 216 -13.72 9.65 0.80
N LEU A 217 -13.63 9.30 -0.49
CA LEU A 217 -14.30 10.02 -1.58
C LEU A 217 -15.81 10.12 -1.36
N GLY A 218 -16.45 9.01 -0.96
CA GLY A 218 -17.90 8.97 -0.73
C GLY A 218 -18.34 9.91 0.39
N ARG A 219 -17.59 9.96 1.50
CA ARG A 219 -17.88 10.86 2.62
C ARG A 219 -17.70 12.33 2.26
N LEU A 220 -16.61 12.66 1.55
CA LEU A 220 -16.39 14.04 1.08
C LEU A 220 -17.45 14.49 0.07
N ALA A 221 -17.94 13.59 -0.78
CA ALA A 221 -18.99 13.91 -1.75
C ALA A 221 -20.33 14.26 -1.09
N CYS A 222 -20.56 13.83 0.16
CA CYS A 222 -21.78 14.09 0.91
C CYS A 222 -21.66 15.31 1.85
N LEU A 223 -20.60 16.12 1.74
CA LEU A 223 -20.44 17.33 2.54
C LEU A 223 -21.58 18.32 2.28
N GLU A 224 -22.30 18.66 3.34
CA GLU A 224 -23.36 19.68 3.30
C GLU A 224 -22.77 21.08 3.55
N ILE A 225 -23.47 22.11 3.08
CA ILE A 225 -23.04 23.53 3.14
C ILE A 225 -22.79 24.00 4.58
N GLU A 226 -23.47 23.41 5.56
CA GLU A 226 -23.38 23.83 6.98
C GLU A 226 -22.24 23.14 7.74
N GLN A 227 -21.59 22.15 7.13
CA GLN A 227 -20.50 21.40 7.76
C GLN A 227 -19.16 22.10 7.55
N ASP A 228 -18.30 22.07 8.57
CA ASP A 228 -16.92 22.54 8.44
C ASP A 228 -16.11 21.51 7.61
N PRO A 229 -15.71 21.86 6.36
CA PRO A 229 -15.01 20.93 5.49
C PRO A 229 -13.61 20.60 6.03
N VAL A 230 -12.94 21.53 6.72
CA VAL A 230 -11.62 21.30 7.32
C VAL A 230 -11.73 20.33 8.49
N ALA A 231 -12.74 20.50 9.34
CA ALA A 231 -12.99 19.57 10.44
C ALA A 231 -13.28 18.15 9.93
N THR A 232 -14.10 18.02 8.89
CA THR A 232 -14.43 16.73 8.28
C THR A 232 -13.20 16.06 7.67
N ILE A 233 -12.39 16.80 6.90
CA ILE A 233 -11.13 16.29 6.35
C ILE A 233 -10.21 15.83 7.48
N LYS A 234 -10.08 16.61 8.56
CA LYS A 234 -9.27 16.22 9.72
C LYS A 234 -9.79 14.93 10.37
N GLU A 235 -11.10 14.79 10.58
CA GLU A 235 -11.69 13.57 11.15
C GLU A 235 -11.38 12.34 10.29
N LEU A 236 -11.52 12.47 8.97
CA LEU A 236 -11.21 11.39 8.05
C LEU A 236 -9.73 11.00 8.10
N PHE A 237 -8.81 11.97 8.09
CA PHE A 237 -7.37 11.69 8.24
C PHE A 237 -7.02 11.12 9.61
N SER A 238 -7.71 11.54 10.68
CA SER A 238 -7.56 10.94 12.02
C SER A 238 -7.97 9.47 12.02
N MET A 239 -9.07 9.10 11.35
CA MET A 239 -9.48 7.69 11.22
C MET A 239 -8.51 6.86 10.36
N LEU A 240 -7.97 7.43 9.28
CA LEU A 240 -7.08 6.71 8.36
C LEU A 240 -5.68 6.48 8.93
N PHE A 241 -5.10 7.48 9.60
CA PHE A 241 -3.69 7.47 9.99
C PHE A 241 -3.45 7.36 11.49
N ALA A 242 -4.48 7.56 12.32
CA ALA A 242 -4.39 7.65 13.77
C ALA A 242 -3.14 8.41 14.26
N PRO A 243 -2.92 9.66 13.79
CA PRO A 243 -1.71 10.41 14.11
C PRO A 243 -1.75 10.94 15.56
N ASP A 244 -0.58 11.14 16.17
CA ASP A 244 -0.51 11.79 17.49
C ASP A 244 -0.95 13.26 17.41
N LYS A 245 -0.62 13.94 16.31
CA LYS A 245 -1.03 15.32 16.07
C LYS A 245 -1.42 15.53 14.61
N LEU A 246 -2.59 16.16 14.42
CA LEU A 246 -3.14 16.53 13.12
C LEU A 246 -3.58 17.99 13.13
N GLU A 247 -3.00 18.80 12.26
CA GLU A 247 -3.24 20.24 12.21
C GLU A 247 -3.46 20.71 10.77
N PHE A 248 -4.47 21.56 10.55
CA PHE A 248 -4.66 22.25 9.29
C PHE A 248 -4.08 23.65 9.42
N ILE A 249 -3.24 24.04 8.47
CA ILE A 249 -2.50 25.30 8.46
C ILE A 249 -2.87 26.04 7.19
N SER A 250 -3.44 27.24 7.32
CA SER A 250 -3.71 28.10 6.16
C SER A 250 -2.44 28.84 5.71
N ASP A 251 -2.48 29.40 4.49
CA ASP A 251 -1.37 30.19 3.91
C ASP A 251 -1.03 31.47 4.72
N THR A 252 -1.88 31.86 5.67
CA THR A 252 -1.66 33.01 6.55
C THR A 252 -1.18 32.62 7.94
N ALA A 253 -1.12 31.33 8.26
CA ALA A 253 -0.88 30.82 9.61
C ALA A 253 0.38 29.93 9.72
N HIS A 254 1.19 29.80 8.66
CA HIS A 254 2.33 28.87 8.60
C HIS A 254 3.61 29.36 9.29
N THR A 255 3.53 30.37 10.17
CA THR A 255 4.69 31.00 10.83
C THR A 255 5.57 30.05 11.65
N ALA A 256 5.06 28.88 12.02
CA ALA A 256 5.81 27.83 12.73
C ALA A 256 6.59 26.87 11.80
N ILE A 257 6.46 27.01 10.48
CA ILE A 257 7.15 26.18 9.47
C ILE A 257 8.10 27.09 8.68
N CYS A 258 9.29 26.58 8.36
CA CYS A 258 10.25 27.31 7.52
C CYS A 258 9.64 27.64 6.14
N GLU A 259 9.82 28.88 5.67
CA GLU A 259 9.25 29.36 4.40
C GLU A 259 9.67 28.48 3.20
N ASP A 260 10.95 28.09 3.14
CA ASP A 260 11.46 27.20 2.08
C ASP A 260 10.79 25.82 2.11
N HIS A 261 10.51 25.31 3.32
CA HIS A 261 9.81 24.04 3.50
C HIS A 261 8.34 24.15 3.08
N TRP A 262 7.68 25.27 3.41
CA TRP A 262 6.31 25.56 3.00
C TRP A 262 6.19 25.68 1.48
N GLU A 263 6.98 26.53 0.84
CA GLU A 263 6.91 26.73 -0.61
C GLU A 263 7.27 25.46 -1.40
N SER A 264 8.24 24.68 -0.90
CA SER A 264 8.56 23.37 -1.49
C SER A 264 7.40 22.38 -1.36
N ALA A 265 6.76 22.28 -0.19
CA ALA A 265 5.61 21.40 0.01
C ALA A 265 4.39 21.83 -0.83
N LYS A 266 4.14 23.14 -0.93
CA LYS A 266 3.10 23.74 -1.76
C LYS A 266 3.32 23.39 -3.22
N LYS A 267 4.54 23.51 -3.73
CA LYS A 267 4.89 23.18 -5.11
C LYS A 267 4.87 21.67 -5.40
N ASN A 268 5.39 20.84 -4.50
CA ASN A 268 5.55 19.41 -4.72
C ASN A 268 4.35 18.57 -4.25
N GLY A 269 3.37 19.19 -3.59
CA GLY A 269 2.20 18.53 -3.02
C GLY A 269 2.40 17.96 -1.62
N PHE A 270 3.65 17.75 -1.18
CA PHE A 270 3.97 17.28 0.17
C PHE A 270 5.41 17.62 0.58
N MET A 271 5.71 17.43 1.86
CA MET A 271 7.06 17.39 2.39
C MET A 271 7.15 16.44 3.59
N LEU A 272 8.20 15.64 3.67
CA LEU A 272 8.46 14.82 4.86
C LEU A 272 8.94 15.69 6.01
N ALA A 273 8.51 15.38 7.24
CA ALA A 273 9.02 16.05 8.43
C ALA A 273 10.48 15.67 8.68
N ASP A 274 11.28 16.60 9.23
CA ASP A 274 12.70 16.36 9.56
C ASP A 274 12.91 15.21 10.56
N SER A 275 11.90 14.94 11.39
CA SER A 275 11.88 13.80 12.33
C SER A 275 11.72 12.44 11.66
N GLY A 276 11.29 12.39 10.40
CA GLY A 276 11.10 11.17 9.62
C GLY A 276 9.88 10.33 10.00
N ASP A 277 8.98 10.83 10.83
CA ASP A 277 7.80 10.14 11.36
C ASP A 277 6.46 10.84 11.02
N GLY A 278 6.51 11.83 10.13
CA GLY A 278 5.35 12.63 9.73
C GLY A 278 5.57 13.32 8.38
N PHE A 279 4.54 14.01 7.89
CA PHE A 279 4.60 14.77 6.65
C PHE A 279 3.59 15.93 6.62
N LEU A 280 3.91 16.93 5.81
CA LEU A 280 3.03 18.00 5.36
C LEU A 280 2.39 17.59 4.04
N LEU A 281 1.09 17.79 3.92
CA LEU A 281 0.31 17.48 2.72
C LEU A 281 -0.41 18.74 2.25
N ALA A 282 -0.13 19.19 1.02
CA ALA A 282 -0.74 20.39 0.47
C ALA A 282 -2.09 20.08 -0.21
N LEU A 283 -3.12 20.85 0.14
CA LEU A 283 -4.46 20.70 -0.40
C LEU A 283 -4.71 21.72 -1.51
N HIS A 284 -4.81 21.22 -2.74
CA HIS A 284 -5.01 22.01 -3.95
C HIS A 284 -6.31 21.62 -4.65
N SER A 285 -6.96 22.60 -5.28
CA SER A 285 -7.96 22.37 -6.33
C SER A 285 -7.64 23.25 -7.52
N HIS A 286 -7.43 22.64 -8.68
CA HIS A 286 -6.89 23.32 -9.86
C HIS A 286 -5.61 24.10 -9.49
N GLU A 287 -5.55 25.41 -9.75
CA GLU A 287 -4.42 26.29 -9.41
C GLU A 287 -4.56 26.96 -8.03
N ARG A 288 -5.62 26.65 -7.26
CA ARG A 288 -5.88 27.25 -5.96
C ARG A 288 -5.36 26.36 -4.83
N PHE A 289 -4.49 26.94 -4.02
CA PHE A 289 -4.04 26.36 -2.76
C PHE A 289 -4.96 26.77 -1.61
N PHE A 290 -5.36 25.82 -0.76
CA PHE A 290 -6.25 26.07 0.38
C PHE A 290 -5.52 26.04 1.73
N GLY A 291 -4.41 25.31 1.81
CA GLY A 291 -3.65 25.12 3.04
C GLY A 291 -2.98 23.75 3.07
N MET A 292 -2.33 23.43 4.19
CA MET A 292 -1.68 22.15 4.42
C MET A 292 -2.26 21.40 5.60
N LEU A 293 -2.28 20.08 5.50
CA LEU A 293 -2.42 19.18 6.64
C LEU A 293 -1.03 18.78 7.12
N LYS A 294 -0.73 19.09 8.38
CA LYS A 294 0.43 18.59 9.10
C LYS A 294 0.03 17.34 9.88
N ILE A 295 0.69 16.22 9.55
CA ILE A 295 0.46 14.92 10.16
C ILE A 295 1.77 14.51 10.86
N ASP A 296 1.79 14.56 12.19
CA ASP A 296 2.96 14.16 13.00
C ASP A 296 2.73 12.77 13.63
N ARG A 297 3.80 11.96 13.68
CA ARG A 297 3.86 10.65 14.34
C ARG A 297 2.75 9.69 13.89
N VAL A 298 2.88 9.21 12.65
CA VAL A 298 2.04 8.11 12.15
C VAL A 298 2.45 6.81 12.86
N MET A 299 1.50 6.04 13.39
CA MET A 299 1.70 4.89 14.29
C MET A 299 2.65 3.76 13.75
N PHE A 300 3.08 3.82 12.48
CA PHE A 300 4.01 2.85 11.88
C PHE A 300 4.99 3.52 10.87
N PRO A 301 6.16 4.03 11.32
CA PRO A 301 7.11 4.74 10.47
C PRO A 301 7.69 3.91 9.31
N ALA A 302 7.77 2.59 9.47
CA ALA A 302 8.25 1.66 8.43
C ALA A 302 7.35 1.61 7.17
N ASN A 303 6.18 2.28 7.20
CA ASN A 303 5.21 2.36 6.11
C ASN A 303 4.91 3.80 5.67
N LEU A 304 5.74 4.79 6.05
CA LEU A 304 5.49 6.21 5.77
C LEU A 304 5.22 6.50 4.29
N ASP A 305 5.97 5.86 3.38
CA ASP A 305 5.77 5.99 1.93
C ASP A 305 4.35 5.55 1.49
N ASN A 306 3.80 4.50 2.11
CA ASN A 306 2.47 4.02 1.78
C ASN A 306 1.40 4.98 2.32
N SER A 307 1.58 5.46 3.55
CA SER A 307 0.68 6.45 4.15
C SER A 307 0.66 7.76 3.34
N LEU A 308 1.83 8.20 2.89
CA LEU A 308 1.99 9.37 2.04
C LEU A 308 1.33 9.17 0.67
N ASN A 309 1.56 8.03 0.01
CA ASN A 309 0.94 7.74 -1.29
C ASN A 309 -0.59 7.74 -1.19
N LEU A 310 -1.14 7.14 -0.13
CA LEU A 310 -2.58 7.19 0.13
C LEU A 310 -3.05 8.63 0.36
N ALA A 311 -2.37 9.40 1.20
CA ALA A 311 -2.70 10.80 1.48
C ALA A 311 -2.68 11.68 0.20
N LEU A 312 -1.66 11.51 -0.65
CA LEU A 312 -1.54 12.19 -1.94
C LEU A 312 -2.69 11.83 -2.88
N SER A 313 -3.13 10.57 -2.88
CA SER A 313 -4.23 10.12 -3.74
C SER A 313 -5.58 10.79 -3.41
N VAL A 314 -5.79 11.18 -2.14
CA VAL A 314 -7.01 11.84 -1.68
C VAL A 314 -6.88 13.36 -1.52
N ALA A 315 -5.66 13.91 -1.54
CA ALA A 315 -5.39 15.34 -1.33
C ALA A 315 -6.12 16.25 -2.33
N GLY A 316 -6.14 15.87 -3.61
CA GLY A 316 -6.84 16.64 -4.64
C GLY A 316 -8.36 16.69 -4.42
N VAL A 317 -8.94 15.61 -3.89
CA VAL A 317 -10.38 15.56 -3.59
C VAL A 317 -10.69 16.39 -2.35
N CYS A 318 -9.83 16.35 -1.34
CA CYS A 318 -9.94 17.25 -0.20
C CYS A 318 -9.92 18.72 -0.65
N GLY A 319 -9.02 19.07 -1.55
CA GLY A 319 -8.97 20.41 -2.15
C GLY A 319 -10.26 20.74 -2.92
N LEU A 320 -10.81 19.80 -3.69
CA LEU A 320 -12.08 20.00 -4.39
C LEU A 320 -13.26 20.18 -3.43
N ALA A 321 -13.31 19.43 -2.33
CA ALA A 321 -14.32 19.59 -1.28
C ALA A 321 -14.24 20.98 -0.63
N LEU A 322 -13.03 21.46 -0.32
CA LEU A 322 -12.80 22.82 0.18
C LEU A 322 -13.24 23.89 -0.83
N HIS A 323 -12.95 23.65 -2.11
CA HIS A 323 -13.37 24.55 -3.19
C HIS A 323 -14.89 24.62 -3.32
N ASN A 324 -15.56 23.46 -3.31
CA ASN A 324 -17.02 23.38 -3.40
C ASN A 324 -17.70 24.03 -2.19
N ALA A 325 -17.18 23.81 -0.98
CA ALA A 325 -17.68 24.45 0.22
C ALA A 325 -17.56 25.98 0.15
N ALA A 326 -16.43 26.49 -0.33
CA ALA A 326 -16.24 27.94 -0.54
C ALA A 326 -17.25 28.51 -1.56
N ILE A 327 -17.43 27.85 -2.72
CA ILE A 327 -18.41 28.27 -3.72
C ILE A 327 -19.83 28.25 -3.15
N ALA A 328 -20.19 27.20 -2.41
CA ALA A 328 -21.53 27.08 -1.83
C ALA A 328 -21.82 28.18 -0.81
N GLN A 329 -20.82 28.57 -0.02
CA GLN A 329 -20.92 29.67 0.94
C GLN A 329 -21.08 31.02 0.23
N ASP A 330 -20.30 31.28 -0.81
CA ASP A 330 -20.41 32.49 -1.64
C ASP A 330 -21.81 32.59 -2.26
N LEU A 331 -22.29 31.50 -2.87
CA LEU A 331 -23.62 31.44 -3.50
C LEU A 331 -24.74 31.67 -2.47
N LYS A 332 -24.64 31.11 -1.27
CA LYS A 332 -25.61 31.33 -0.19
C LYS A 332 -25.66 32.81 0.22
N SER A 333 -24.50 33.47 0.29
CA SER A 333 -24.43 34.90 0.60
C SER A 333 -25.08 35.76 -0.48
N GLU A 334 -24.84 35.45 -1.76
CA GLU A 334 -25.49 36.15 -2.88
C GLU A 334 -27.01 35.93 -2.93
N ILE A 335 -27.48 34.71 -2.69
CA ILE A 335 -28.92 34.41 -2.63
C ILE A 335 -29.57 35.20 -1.51
N THR A 336 -28.94 35.26 -0.33
CA THR A 336 -29.45 35.99 0.82
C THR A 336 -29.53 37.49 0.54
N GLU A 337 -28.49 38.06 -0.10
CA GLU A 337 -28.47 39.46 -0.48
C GLU A 337 -29.51 39.79 -1.56
N LYS A 338 -29.64 38.95 -2.59
CA LYS A 338 -30.71 39.10 -3.60
C LYS A 338 -32.10 39.01 -2.97
N ALA A 339 -32.32 38.10 -2.03
CA ALA A 339 -33.59 37.99 -1.32
C ALA A 339 -33.91 39.26 -0.50
N ARG A 340 -32.90 39.86 0.14
CA ARG A 340 -33.02 41.14 0.85
C ARG A 340 -33.41 42.28 -0.11
N LEU A 341 -32.71 42.42 -1.23
CA LEU A 341 -33.00 43.46 -2.22
C LEU A 341 -34.39 43.29 -2.85
N ILE A 342 -34.83 42.06 -3.10
CA ILE A 342 -36.20 41.77 -3.58
C ILE A 342 -37.23 42.20 -2.53
N ALA A 343 -36.99 41.93 -1.25
CA ALA A 343 -37.90 42.35 -0.18
C ALA A 343 -37.99 43.89 -0.07
N GLU A 344 -36.85 44.59 -0.15
CA GLU A 344 -36.79 46.06 -0.16
C GLU A 344 -37.51 46.66 -1.37
N LEU A 345 -37.34 46.06 -2.55
CA LEU A 345 -38.03 46.51 -3.77
C LEU A 345 -39.55 46.35 -3.63
N HIS A 346 -40.02 45.21 -3.11
CA HIS A 346 -41.45 45.00 -2.86
C HIS A 346 -42.01 46.02 -1.87
N GLN A 347 -41.28 46.29 -0.78
CA GLN A 347 -41.71 47.30 0.21
C GLN A 347 -41.82 48.69 -0.43
N ALA A 348 -40.83 49.11 -1.22
CA ALA A 348 -40.87 50.41 -1.90
C ALA A 348 -42.04 50.51 -2.90
N ILE A 349 -42.36 49.42 -3.61
CA ILE A 349 -43.53 49.35 -4.50
C ILE A 349 -44.83 49.52 -3.69
N ASP A 350 -44.96 48.84 -2.56
CA ASP A 350 -46.15 48.93 -1.70
C ASP A 350 -46.30 50.32 -1.07
N GLU A 351 -45.20 50.97 -0.69
CA GLU A 351 -45.20 52.37 -0.22
C GLU A 351 -45.68 53.34 -1.32
N ILE A 352 -45.22 53.19 -2.56
CA ILE A 352 -45.69 54.00 -3.69
C ILE A 352 -47.19 53.77 -3.95
N LYS A 353 -47.66 52.51 -3.90
CA LYS A 353 -49.09 52.21 -4.06
C LYS A 353 -49.94 52.85 -2.98
N ASN A 354 -49.47 52.87 -1.73
CA ASN A 354 -50.20 53.48 -0.61
C ASN A 354 -50.17 55.01 -0.61
N LEU A 355 -49.15 55.65 -1.19
CA LEU A 355 -49.03 57.12 -1.26
C LEU A 355 -49.89 57.78 -2.36
N ARG A 356 -50.53 57.01 -3.26
CA ARG A 356 -51.46 57.50 -4.29
C ARG A 356 -52.92 57.64 -3.79
N GLY A 357 -53.12 58.19 -2.59
CA GLY A 357 -54.41 58.12 -1.87
C GLY A 357 -55.33 59.34 -1.94
N VAL A 358 -54.95 60.45 -2.59
CA VAL A 358 -55.80 61.65 -2.64
C VAL A 358 -56.29 61.89 -4.06
N ILE A 359 -57.53 61.51 -4.32
CA ILE A 359 -58.23 61.84 -5.57
C ILE A 359 -58.78 63.27 -5.42
N PRO A 360 -58.27 64.26 -6.19
CA PRO A 360 -58.78 65.63 -6.14
C PRO A 360 -60.17 65.71 -6.78
N ILE A 361 -61.21 65.66 -5.94
CA ILE A 361 -62.61 65.74 -6.38
C ILE A 361 -63.16 67.17 -6.24
N CYS A 362 -63.86 67.65 -7.27
CA CYS A 362 -64.53 68.95 -7.22
C CYS A 362 -65.67 68.89 -6.20
N SER A 363 -65.66 69.81 -5.23
CA SER A 363 -66.68 69.85 -4.17
C SER A 363 -68.10 70.07 -4.70
N TYR A 364 -68.24 70.77 -5.84
CA TYR A 364 -69.51 71.10 -6.48
C TYR A 364 -70.01 70.03 -7.46
N CYS A 365 -69.24 69.73 -8.51
CA CYS A 365 -69.70 68.85 -9.60
C CYS A 365 -69.22 67.40 -9.49
N LYS A 366 -68.44 67.06 -8.46
CA LYS A 366 -67.91 65.71 -8.17
C LYS A 366 -67.02 65.09 -9.26
N LYS A 367 -66.61 65.88 -10.25
CA LYS A 367 -65.57 65.50 -11.22
C LYS A 367 -64.22 65.30 -10.55
N ILE A 368 -63.40 64.40 -11.09
CA ILE A 368 -62.04 64.16 -10.65
C ILE A 368 -61.08 64.96 -11.52
N ARG A 369 -60.06 65.59 -10.91
CA ARG A 369 -58.97 66.20 -11.66
C ARG A 369 -57.94 65.14 -12.03
N ASN A 370 -57.71 64.94 -13.32
CA ASN A 370 -56.73 63.98 -13.83
C ASN A 370 -55.30 64.53 -13.77
N ASP A 371 -54.32 63.69 -14.15
CA ASP A 371 -52.89 64.03 -14.11
C ASP A 371 -52.50 65.16 -15.08
N GLU A 372 -53.29 65.39 -16.13
CA GLU A 372 -53.14 66.50 -17.09
C GLU A 372 -53.79 67.80 -16.59
N GLY A 373 -54.48 67.74 -15.44
CA GLY A 373 -55.13 68.87 -14.79
C GLY A 373 -56.54 69.19 -15.31
N ALA A 374 -57.09 68.38 -16.22
CA ALA A 374 -58.47 68.45 -16.71
C ALA A 374 -59.46 67.79 -15.73
N TRP A 375 -60.76 68.06 -15.90
CA TRP A 375 -61.82 67.58 -15.00
C TRP A 375 -62.71 66.56 -15.69
N ASP A 376 -62.53 65.30 -15.31
CA ASP A 376 -63.22 64.14 -15.88
C ASP A 376 -64.34 63.67 -14.97
N LYS A 377 -65.28 62.91 -15.54
CA LYS A 377 -66.27 62.23 -14.71
C LYS A 377 -65.59 61.11 -13.92
N LEU A 378 -66.21 60.76 -12.81
CA LEU A 378 -65.70 59.73 -11.90
C LEU A 378 -65.53 58.39 -12.62
N GLU A 379 -66.50 58.03 -13.47
CA GLU A 379 -66.54 56.77 -14.20
C GLU A 379 -65.40 56.68 -15.22
N ASP A 380 -65.20 57.75 -15.98
CA ASP A 380 -64.14 57.83 -17.00
C ASP A 380 -62.75 57.70 -16.34
N TYR A 381 -62.53 58.42 -15.23
CA TYR A 381 -61.27 58.37 -14.48
C TYR A 381 -60.99 56.97 -13.91
N LEU A 382 -62.01 56.31 -13.34
CA LEU A 382 -61.85 54.97 -12.76
C LEU A 382 -61.65 53.87 -13.80
N LEU A 383 -62.28 53.96 -14.98
CA LEU A 383 -62.04 53.03 -16.10
C LEU A 383 -60.61 53.11 -16.61
N GLU A 384 -60.01 54.31 -16.63
CA GLU A 384 -58.63 54.50 -17.10
C GLU A 384 -57.58 54.11 -16.05
N HIS A 385 -57.90 54.23 -14.76
CA HIS A 385 -56.92 54.10 -13.67
C HIS A 385 -57.14 52.86 -12.78
N SER A 386 -58.10 51.99 -13.11
CA SER A 386 -58.34 50.73 -12.40
C SER A 386 -58.92 49.65 -13.31
N ASP A 387 -58.80 48.38 -12.92
CA ASP A 387 -59.40 47.25 -13.64
C ASP A 387 -60.93 47.10 -13.38
N ALA A 388 -61.62 48.18 -13.02
CA ALA A 388 -63.05 48.14 -12.66
C ALA A 388 -63.96 48.23 -13.90
N GLU A 389 -64.95 47.34 -14.00
CA GLU A 389 -66.00 47.39 -15.01
C GLU A 389 -67.31 47.93 -14.42
N PHE A 390 -67.93 48.91 -15.08
CA PHE A 390 -69.21 49.47 -14.66
C PHE A 390 -70.38 48.72 -15.27
N THR A 391 -71.35 48.35 -14.42
CA THR A 391 -72.66 47.86 -14.86
C THR A 391 -73.73 48.90 -14.58
N HIS A 392 -74.73 48.97 -15.46
CA HIS A 392 -75.86 49.86 -15.26
C HIS A 392 -76.91 49.14 -14.42
N GLY A 393 -77.21 49.66 -13.24
CA GLY A 393 -78.26 49.16 -12.36
C GLY A 393 -79.07 50.33 -11.81
N MET A 394 -80.36 50.09 -11.56
CA MET A 394 -81.24 51.06 -10.94
C MET A 394 -81.44 50.65 -9.48
N CYS A 395 -81.08 51.52 -8.54
CA CYS A 395 -81.29 51.20 -7.13
C CYS A 395 -82.79 51.23 -6.79
N PRO A 396 -83.23 50.53 -5.72
CA PRO A 396 -84.64 50.49 -5.34
C PRO A 396 -85.24 51.88 -5.12
N HIS A 397 -84.45 52.82 -4.57
CA HIS A 397 -84.90 54.19 -4.34
C HIS A 397 -85.20 54.95 -5.64
N CYS A 398 -84.31 54.87 -6.63
CA CYS A 398 -84.55 55.48 -7.93
C CYS A 398 -85.72 54.82 -8.65
N TYR A 399 -85.85 53.49 -8.54
CA TYR A 399 -86.97 52.75 -9.12
C TYR A 399 -88.32 53.24 -8.59
N GLU A 400 -88.45 53.43 -7.27
CA GLU A 400 -89.66 53.97 -6.65
C GLU A 400 -89.97 55.41 -7.11
N ILE A 401 -88.95 56.25 -7.29
CA ILE A 401 -89.15 57.63 -7.76
C ILE A 401 -89.68 57.65 -9.19
N GLU A 402 -89.08 56.88 -10.10
CA GLU A 402 -89.51 56.86 -11.50
C GLU A 402 -90.87 56.18 -11.66
N MET A 403 -91.18 55.14 -10.89
CA MET A 403 -92.51 54.53 -10.86
C MET A 403 -93.58 55.53 -10.40
N LYS A 404 -93.30 56.33 -9.36
CA LYS A 404 -94.22 57.39 -8.92
C LYS A 404 -94.46 58.46 -9.98
N LYS A 405 -93.46 58.80 -10.79
CA LYS A 405 -93.63 59.76 -11.90
C LYS A 405 -94.52 59.20 -13.02
N MET A 406 -94.54 57.89 -13.23
CA MET A 406 -95.41 57.24 -14.22
C MET A 406 -96.86 57.15 -13.75
N ASP A 407 -97.10 57.02 -12.44
CA ASP A 407 -98.45 56.97 -11.86
C ASP A 407 -99.14 58.36 -11.79
N ASP A 408 -98.39 59.45 -11.93
CA ASP A 408 -98.92 60.84 -11.91
C ASP A 408 -99.33 61.36 -13.32
N GLU A 409 -99.19 60.56 -14.39
CA GLU A 409 -99.52 60.94 -15.79
C GLU A 409 -100.78 60.24 -16.39
N GLU A 410 -101.55 59.45 -15.63
CA GLU A 410 -102.92 58.99 -15.98
C GLU A 410 -104.00 59.76 -15.21
#